data_AF-A0A5E5Q3E2-F1
#
_entry.id   AF-A0A5E5Q3E2-F1
#
_cell.length_a   1.000
_cell.length_b   1.000
_cell.length_c   1.000
_cell.angle_alpha   90.00
_cell.angle_beta   90.00
_cell.angle_gamma   90.00
#
_symmetry.space_group_name_H-M   'P 1'
#
loop_
_entity.id
_entity.type
_entity.pdbx_description
1 polymer ?
#
loop_
_entity_poly.entity_id
_entity_poly.type
_entity_poly.pdbx_seq_one_letter_code
_entity_poly.pdbx_strand_id
1 'polypeptide(L)'
;MKSFNPPIRTLMGPGPSDVHPRILSAMARPTIGHLDPAFVGMMNETKEGLKSIFKTENELTMPVSAPGSAGMETCFANLVEPGDKVVVCINGVFGMRMQENITRFGGVAVVVEDDWGTAVSLDKVEQALKDNTDAKILAFVHAETSTGARSDAKALCKIAHDNDCITIVDAVTSLGGCELRVD
;
A
#
# COMPACT_ATOMS: atom_id res chain seq x y z
N MET A 1 25.40 -25.64 -19.00
CA MET A 1 25.13 -24.27 -18.52
C MET A 1 25.68 -24.17 -17.10
N LYS A 2 26.43 -23.11 -16.75
CA LYS A 2 26.92 -22.92 -15.37
C LYS A 2 25.81 -22.23 -14.58
N SER A 3 25.41 -22.78 -13.44
CA SER A 3 24.42 -22.14 -12.58
C SER A 3 24.92 -20.75 -12.17
N PHE A 4 24.02 -19.76 -12.25
CA PHE A 4 24.32 -18.41 -11.79
C PHE A 4 24.33 -18.41 -10.26
N ASN A 5 25.47 -17.97 -9.68
CA ASN A 5 25.60 -17.76 -8.25
C ASN A 5 25.77 -16.25 -8.04
N PRO A 6 24.77 -15.54 -7.48
CA PRO A 6 24.89 -14.11 -7.27
C PRO A 6 26.00 -13.82 -6.25
N PRO A 7 26.71 -12.68 -6.39
CA PRO A 7 27.67 -12.29 -5.40
C PRO A 7 26.96 -11.85 -4.11
N ILE A 8 27.58 -12.08 -2.96
CA ILE A 8 27.04 -11.64 -1.67
C ILE A 8 27.15 -10.10 -1.59
N ARG A 9 26.06 -9.46 -1.17
CA ARG A 9 25.93 -8.02 -0.99
C ARG A 9 25.23 -7.73 0.33
N THR A 10 25.45 -6.53 0.86
CA THR A 10 24.64 -5.96 1.94
C THR A 10 23.74 -4.91 1.33
N LEU A 11 22.43 -5.09 1.46
CA LEU A 11 21.44 -4.22 0.81
C LEU A 11 20.98 -3.13 1.78
N MET A 12 21.63 -1.96 1.70
CA MET A 12 21.33 -0.79 2.56
C MET A 12 20.53 0.31 1.84
N GLY A 13 19.99 0.00 0.66
CA GLY A 13 19.11 0.90 -0.08
C GLY A 13 17.66 0.84 0.43
N PRO A 14 16.75 1.60 -0.19
CA PRO A 14 15.33 1.62 0.17
C PRO A 14 14.58 0.32 -0.18
N GLY A 15 15.20 -0.57 -0.96
CA GLY A 15 14.65 -1.87 -1.31
C GLY A 15 15.30 -2.45 -2.57
N PRO A 16 15.24 -3.78 -2.77
CA PRO A 16 14.80 -4.77 -1.78
C PRO A 16 15.79 -4.92 -0.61
N SER A 17 15.33 -5.43 0.53
CA SER A 17 16.19 -5.74 1.69
C SER A 17 16.83 -7.13 1.55
N ASP A 18 17.85 -7.40 2.37
CA ASP A 18 18.38 -8.76 2.53
C ASP A 18 17.28 -9.71 3.04
N VAL A 19 17.19 -10.90 2.46
CA VAL A 19 16.18 -11.91 2.80
C VAL A 19 16.71 -12.81 3.91
N HIS A 20 15.97 -12.93 5.02
CA HIS A 20 16.37 -13.78 6.13
C HIS A 20 16.58 -15.25 5.66
N PRO A 21 17.67 -15.95 6.04
CA PRO A 21 17.97 -17.30 5.53
C PRO A 21 16.85 -18.34 5.68
N ARG A 22 16.05 -18.25 6.76
CA ARG A 22 14.84 -19.07 6.97
C ARG A 22 13.82 -18.94 5.81
N ILE A 23 13.67 -17.74 5.24
CA ILE A 23 12.73 -17.49 4.12
C ILE A 23 13.30 -18.08 2.82
N LEU A 24 14.59 -17.86 2.54
CA LEU A 24 15.26 -18.48 1.38
C LEU A 24 15.17 -20.01 1.41
N SER A 25 15.35 -20.62 2.58
CA SER A 25 15.19 -22.05 2.76
C SER A 25 13.74 -22.51 2.53
N ALA A 26 12.74 -21.71 2.90
CA ALA A 26 11.34 -22.03 2.66
C ALA A 26 10.99 -22.04 1.16
N MET A 27 11.54 -21.11 0.37
CA MET A 27 11.35 -21.03 -1.08
C MET A 27 11.93 -22.23 -1.85
N ALA A 28 12.87 -22.97 -1.26
CA ALA A 28 13.49 -24.15 -1.87
C ALA A 28 12.72 -25.47 -1.62
N ARG A 29 11.59 -25.42 -0.89
CA ARG A 29 10.79 -26.61 -0.57
C ARG A 29 9.98 -27.09 -1.78
N PRO A 30 9.62 -28.39 -1.88
CA PRO A 30 8.78 -28.91 -2.96
C PRO A 30 7.42 -28.22 -3.05
N THR A 31 6.87 -28.11 -4.25
CA THR A 31 5.52 -27.60 -4.49
C THR A 31 4.46 -28.65 -4.20
N ILE A 32 3.27 -28.19 -3.84
CA ILE A 32 2.04 -29.00 -3.72
C ILE A 32 0.94 -28.39 -4.59
N GLY A 33 -0.15 -29.12 -4.81
CA GLY A 33 -1.29 -28.60 -5.59
C GLY A 33 -1.97 -27.41 -4.90
N HIS A 34 -2.43 -26.43 -5.67
CA HIS A 34 -3.08 -25.22 -5.13
C HIS A 34 -4.44 -25.47 -4.44
N LEU A 35 -5.05 -26.65 -4.67
CA LEU A 35 -6.26 -27.11 -3.97
C LEU A 35 -5.96 -28.20 -2.95
N ASP A 36 -4.68 -28.54 -2.72
CA ASP A 36 -4.28 -29.48 -1.70
C ASP A 36 -4.73 -28.95 -0.31
N PRO A 37 -5.34 -29.78 0.56
CA PRO A 37 -5.74 -29.34 1.90
C PRO A 37 -4.60 -28.69 2.70
N ALA A 38 -3.36 -29.13 2.51
CA ALA A 38 -2.20 -28.52 3.16
C ALA A 38 -1.93 -27.10 2.64
N PHE A 39 -2.17 -26.83 1.36
CA PHE A 39 -2.05 -25.49 0.78
C PHE A 39 -3.14 -24.56 1.31
N VAL A 40 -4.40 -25.04 1.37
CA VAL A 40 -5.52 -24.27 1.93
C VAL A 40 -5.27 -23.94 3.40
N GLY A 41 -4.75 -24.89 4.19
CA GLY A 41 -4.34 -24.65 5.58
C GLY A 41 -3.29 -23.54 5.69
N MET A 42 -2.25 -23.60 4.86
CA MET A 42 -1.20 -22.57 4.81
C MET A 42 -1.75 -21.19 4.42
N MET A 43 -2.71 -21.12 3.48
CA MET A 43 -3.36 -19.85 3.12
C MET A 43 -4.12 -19.24 4.30
N ASN A 44 -4.83 -20.06 5.09
CA ASN A 44 -5.51 -19.60 6.31
C ASN A 44 -4.52 -19.08 7.36
N GLU A 45 -3.43 -19.82 7.62
CA GLU A 45 -2.36 -19.36 8.53
C GLU A 45 -1.73 -18.05 8.03
N THR A 46 -1.52 -17.91 6.72
CA THR A 46 -0.98 -16.68 6.12
C THR A 46 -1.92 -15.51 6.32
N LYS A 47 -3.23 -15.69 6.12
CA LYS A 47 -4.25 -14.67 6.38
C LYS A 47 -4.22 -14.20 7.84
N GLU A 48 -4.19 -15.11 8.80
CA GLU A 48 -4.14 -14.74 10.23
C GLU A 48 -2.81 -14.05 10.60
N GLY A 49 -1.69 -14.48 10.00
CA GLY A 49 -0.41 -13.78 10.13
C GLY A 49 -0.46 -12.35 9.58
N LEU A 50 -1.06 -12.14 8.41
CA LEU A 50 -1.24 -10.82 7.82
C LEU A 50 -2.12 -9.93 8.71
N LYS A 51 -3.26 -10.45 9.20
CA LYS A 51 -4.12 -9.74 10.15
C LYS A 51 -3.36 -9.26 11.38
N SER A 52 -2.53 -10.13 11.97
CA SER A 52 -1.71 -9.78 13.12
C SER A 52 -0.69 -8.68 12.81
N ILE A 53 -0.03 -8.72 11.64
CA ILE A 53 0.96 -7.71 11.23
C ILE A 53 0.30 -6.36 10.93
N PHE A 54 -0.86 -6.38 10.26
CA PHE A 54 -1.65 -5.18 9.98
C PHE A 54 -2.39 -4.65 11.22
N LYS A 55 -2.48 -5.46 12.29
CA LYS A 55 -3.33 -5.22 13.46
C LYS A 55 -4.76 -4.93 13.02
N THR A 56 -5.38 -5.93 12.40
CA THR A 56 -6.75 -5.85 11.89
C THR A 56 -7.53 -7.13 12.10
N GLU A 57 -8.83 -7.01 12.28
CA GLU A 57 -9.77 -8.14 12.30
C GLU A 57 -10.44 -8.39 10.94
N ASN A 58 -10.17 -7.56 9.93
CA ASN A 58 -10.80 -7.62 8.61
C ASN A 58 -10.73 -9.01 7.97
N GLU A 59 -11.89 -9.61 7.70
CA GLU A 59 -11.97 -10.95 7.14
C GLU A 59 -11.30 -11.07 5.77
N LEU A 60 -11.40 -10.02 4.94
CA LEU A 60 -10.73 -9.96 3.65
C LEU A 60 -9.30 -9.41 3.82
N THR A 61 -8.42 -10.24 4.38
CA THR A 61 -6.99 -9.98 4.48
C THR A 61 -6.23 -11.06 3.73
N MET A 62 -5.60 -10.71 2.61
CA MET A 62 -4.95 -11.68 1.71
C MET A 62 -3.77 -11.07 0.95
N PRO A 63 -2.77 -11.87 0.55
CA PRO A 63 -1.74 -11.41 -0.35
C PRO A 63 -2.26 -11.34 -1.79
N VAL A 64 -1.77 -10.36 -2.56
CA VAL A 64 -1.90 -10.34 -4.02
C VAL A 64 -0.60 -10.90 -4.60
N SER A 65 -0.70 -11.84 -5.53
CA SER A 65 0.45 -12.49 -6.19
C SER A 65 1.15 -11.56 -7.18
N ALA A 66 1.70 -10.45 -6.70
CA ALA A 66 2.34 -9.42 -7.52
C ALA A 66 3.30 -8.54 -6.69
N PRO A 67 4.17 -7.74 -7.34
CA PRO A 67 4.98 -6.74 -6.63
C PRO A 67 4.13 -5.65 -5.94
N GLY A 68 4.74 -4.87 -5.04
CA GLY A 68 4.03 -3.87 -4.23
C GLY A 68 3.17 -2.89 -5.04
N SER A 69 3.67 -2.39 -6.18
CA SER A 69 2.90 -1.47 -7.02
C SER A 69 1.66 -2.09 -7.68
N ALA A 70 1.66 -3.39 -7.92
CA ALA A 70 0.46 -4.09 -8.43
C ALA A 70 -0.55 -4.35 -7.29
N GLY A 71 -0.07 -4.47 -6.04
CA GLY A 71 -0.95 -4.41 -4.86
C GLY A 71 -1.67 -3.07 -4.77
N MET A 72 -0.96 -1.95 -4.96
CA MET A 72 -1.56 -0.62 -5.07
C MET A 72 -2.59 -0.55 -6.21
N GLU A 73 -2.20 -0.96 -7.43
CA GLU A 73 -3.09 -0.96 -8.60
C GLU A 73 -4.37 -1.78 -8.36
N THR A 74 -4.25 -2.91 -7.67
CA THR A 74 -5.41 -3.75 -7.30
C THR A 74 -6.45 -2.97 -6.50
N CYS A 75 -6.04 -2.10 -5.58
CA CYS A 75 -6.98 -1.26 -4.82
C CYS A 75 -7.73 -0.29 -5.75
N PHE A 76 -7.03 0.44 -6.60
CA PHE A 76 -7.67 1.41 -7.51
C PHE A 76 -8.56 0.71 -8.56
N ALA A 77 -8.11 -0.41 -9.11
CA ALA A 77 -8.87 -1.18 -10.10
C ALA A 77 -10.21 -1.70 -9.58
N ASN A 78 -10.34 -1.90 -8.25
CA ASN A 78 -11.56 -2.43 -7.63
C ASN A 78 -12.42 -1.35 -6.94
N LEU A 79 -11.83 -0.21 -6.56
CA LEU A 79 -12.51 0.81 -5.77
C LEU A 79 -12.87 2.07 -6.56
N VAL A 80 -12.24 2.32 -7.70
CA VAL A 80 -12.50 3.51 -8.53
C VAL A 80 -13.42 3.15 -9.69
N GLU A 81 -14.56 3.82 -9.79
CA GLU A 81 -15.41 3.79 -10.98
C GLU A 81 -15.14 5.01 -11.88
N PRO A 82 -15.42 4.93 -13.20
CA PRO A 82 -15.33 6.08 -14.08
C PRO A 82 -16.16 7.27 -13.60
N GLY A 83 -15.51 8.43 -13.44
CA GLY A 83 -16.12 9.66 -12.94
C GLY A 83 -15.98 9.88 -11.43
N ASP A 84 -15.54 8.88 -10.67
CA ASP A 84 -15.31 9.03 -9.23
C ASP A 84 -14.23 10.05 -8.93
N LYS A 85 -14.54 11.01 -8.04
CA LYS A 85 -13.53 11.94 -7.54
C LYS A 85 -12.71 11.29 -6.44
N VAL A 86 -11.39 11.30 -6.63
CA VAL A 86 -10.43 10.76 -5.67
C VAL A 86 -9.46 11.87 -5.29
N VAL A 87 -9.44 12.25 -4.01
CA VAL A 87 -8.42 13.13 -3.47
C VAL A 87 -7.14 12.31 -3.31
N VAL A 88 -6.06 12.71 -4.00
CA VAL A 88 -4.77 12.02 -3.96
C VAL A 88 -3.68 12.95 -3.47
N CYS A 89 -2.95 12.51 -2.45
CA CYS A 89 -1.86 13.26 -1.85
C CYS A 89 -0.53 12.93 -2.54
N ILE A 90 0.20 13.94 -2.97
CA ILE A 90 1.50 13.81 -3.63
C ILE A 90 2.55 14.58 -2.84
N ASN A 91 3.43 13.83 -2.17
CA ASN A 91 4.65 14.33 -1.53
C ASN A 91 5.90 13.55 -1.99
N GLY A 92 5.79 12.84 -3.12
CA GLY A 92 6.83 12.02 -3.73
C GLY A 92 6.33 11.16 -4.89
N VAL A 93 7.16 10.21 -5.33
CA VAL A 93 6.95 9.41 -6.56
C VAL A 93 5.73 8.50 -6.44
N PHE A 94 5.46 7.90 -5.29
CA PHE A 94 4.37 6.92 -5.18
C PHE A 94 2.98 7.58 -5.16
N GLY A 95 2.87 8.82 -4.67
CA GLY A 95 1.66 9.64 -4.84
C GLY A 95 1.34 9.94 -6.31
N MET A 96 2.36 10.26 -7.12
CA MET A 96 2.20 10.41 -8.58
C MET A 96 1.70 9.12 -9.22
N ARG A 97 2.20 7.96 -8.77
CA ARG A 97 1.75 6.67 -9.28
C ARG A 97 0.29 6.34 -8.91
N MET A 98 -0.17 6.77 -7.73
CA MET A 98 -1.60 6.69 -7.38
C MET A 98 -2.46 7.53 -8.33
N GLN A 99 -2.02 8.76 -8.65
CA GLN A 99 -2.71 9.61 -9.63
C GLN A 99 -2.82 8.95 -11.01
N GLU A 100 -1.76 8.30 -11.48
CA GLU A 100 -1.79 7.52 -12.73
C GLU A 100 -2.84 6.40 -12.67
N ASN A 101 -2.93 5.66 -11.55
CA ASN A 101 -3.94 4.62 -11.39
C ASN A 101 -5.36 5.20 -11.44
N ILE A 102 -5.63 6.28 -10.70
CA ILE A 102 -6.95 6.95 -10.68
C ILE A 102 -7.37 7.31 -12.10
N THR A 103 -6.50 7.99 -12.85
CA THR A 103 -6.81 8.44 -14.21
C THR A 103 -6.99 7.29 -15.20
N ARG A 104 -6.18 6.22 -15.09
CA ARG A 104 -6.27 5.04 -15.96
C ARG A 104 -7.56 4.24 -15.75
N PHE A 105 -8.09 4.22 -14.53
CA PHE A 105 -9.38 3.59 -14.23
C PHE A 105 -10.59 4.53 -14.43
N GLY A 106 -10.37 5.73 -14.96
CA GLY A 106 -11.41 6.68 -15.34
C GLY A 106 -11.88 7.59 -14.20
N GLY A 107 -11.24 7.56 -13.04
CA GLY A 107 -11.50 8.49 -11.95
C GLY A 107 -10.98 9.89 -12.23
N VAL A 108 -11.51 10.86 -11.49
CA VAL A 108 -11.11 12.27 -11.50
C VAL A 108 -10.18 12.52 -10.30
N ALA A 109 -8.88 12.68 -10.57
CA ALA A 109 -7.90 12.95 -9.53
C ALA A 109 -7.96 14.41 -9.06
N VAL A 110 -8.31 14.62 -7.80
CA VAL A 110 -8.18 15.90 -7.09
C VAL A 110 -6.85 15.89 -6.35
N VAL A 111 -5.86 16.61 -6.89
CA VAL A 111 -4.47 16.52 -6.39
C VAL A 111 -4.25 17.47 -5.21
N VAL A 112 -3.75 16.93 -4.11
CA VAL A 112 -3.17 17.71 -3.00
C VAL A 112 -1.66 17.51 -3.06
N GLU A 113 -0.94 18.55 -3.47
CA GLU A 113 0.52 18.50 -3.63
C GLU A 113 1.23 19.25 -2.50
N ASP A 114 2.27 18.60 -1.96
CA ASP A 114 3.16 19.10 -0.92
C ASP A 114 4.62 19.00 -1.37
N ASP A 115 5.47 19.82 -0.75
CA ASP A 115 6.89 19.82 -1.06
C ASP A 115 7.53 18.45 -0.75
N TRP A 116 8.38 17.97 -1.64
CA TRP A 116 9.03 16.68 -1.48
C TRP A 116 9.93 16.67 -0.25
N GLY A 117 9.77 15.64 0.58
CA GLY A 117 10.47 15.52 1.87
C GLY A 117 9.65 16.03 3.05
N THR A 118 8.45 16.56 2.81
CA THR A 118 7.49 16.94 3.84
C THR A 118 6.35 15.93 3.94
N ALA A 119 5.73 15.84 5.13
CA ALA A 119 4.52 15.05 5.31
C ALA A 119 3.34 15.73 4.60
N VAL A 120 2.34 14.94 4.23
CA VAL A 120 1.08 15.45 3.67
C VAL A 120 0.44 16.46 4.62
N SER A 121 0.05 17.62 4.09
CA SER A 121 -0.59 18.69 4.85
C SER A 121 -2.06 18.35 5.14
N LEU A 122 -2.39 18.24 6.44
CA LEU A 122 -3.77 18.00 6.89
C LEU A 122 -4.72 19.12 6.44
N ASP A 123 -4.29 20.38 6.56
CA ASP A 123 -5.11 21.55 6.20
C ASP A 123 -5.45 21.56 4.71
N LYS A 124 -4.49 21.21 3.84
CA LYS A 124 -4.75 21.12 2.39
C LYS A 124 -5.71 19.98 2.06
N VAL A 125 -5.59 18.84 2.74
CA VAL A 125 -6.51 17.69 2.55
C VAL A 125 -7.92 18.05 3.00
N GLU A 126 -8.07 18.69 4.17
CA GLU A 126 -9.37 19.19 4.64
C GLU A 126 -9.99 20.17 3.65
N GLN A 127 -9.20 21.12 3.14
CA GLN A 127 -9.69 22.09 2.18
C GLN A 127 -10.13 21.42 0.87
N ALA A 128 -9.32 20.47 0.36
CA ALA A 128 -9.64 19.75 -0.86
C ALA A 128 -10.94 18.94 -0.75
N LEU A 129 -11.19 18.30 0.40
CA LEU A 129 -12.44 17.57 0.65
C LEU A 129 -13.64 18.51 0.83
N LYS A 130 -13.46 19.67 1.48
CA LYS A 130 -14.51 20.72 1.57
C LYS A 130 -14.89 21.26 0.20
N ASP A 131 -13.93 21.44 -0.69
CA ASP A 131 -14.16 21.93 -2.06
C ASP A 131 -14.70 20.84 -3.00
N ASN A 132 -14.56 19.57 -2.61
CA ASN A 132 -15.00 18.39 -3.39
C ASN A 132 -15.83 17.46 -2.51
N THR A 133 -16.97 17.95 -2.02
CA THR A 133 -17.88 17.19 -1.14
C THR A 133 -18.44 15.90 -1.76
N ASP A 134 -18.27 15.70 -3.07
CA ASP A 134 -18.61 14.49 -3.82
C ASP A 134 -17.41 13.55 -4.06
N ALA A 135 -16.25 13.83 -3.45
CA ALA A 135 -15.13 12.90 -3.40
C ALA A 135 -15.53 11.63 -2.65
N LYS A 136 -15.09 10.47 -3.17
CA LYS A 136 -15.40 9.16 -2.57
C LYS A 136 -14.22 8.55 -1.83
N ILE A 137 -13.00 8.93 -2.23
CA ILE A 137 -11.77 8.27 -1.79
C ILE A 137 -10.70 9.32 -1.47
N LEU A 138 -10.03 9.14 -0.33
CA LEU A 138 -8.74 9.78 -0.03
C LEU A 138 -7.61 8.74 -0.20
N ALA A 139 -6.65 9.02 -1.07
CA ALA A 139 -5.50 8.16 -1.34
C ALA A 139 -4.18 8.84 -0.95
N PHE A 140 -3.35 8.17 -0.15
CA PHE A 140 -2.05 8.70 0.26
C PHE A 140 -1.03 7.61 0.60
N VAL A 141 0.24 7.99 0.59
CA VAL A 141 1.36 7.12 0.96
C VAL A 141 1.72 7.35 2.43
N HIS A 142 1.79 6.27 3.21
CA HIS A 142 2.12 6.35 4.64
C HIS A 142 3.61 6.67 4.87
N ALA A 143 4.50 5.98 4.15
CA ALA A 143 5.94 6.27 4.14
C ALA A 143 6.43 6.42 2.70
N GLU A 144 6.69 7.66 2.30
CA GLU A 144 7.08 8.02 0.95
C GLU A 144 8.58 7.81 0.77
N THR A 145 8.94 6.63 0.29
CA THR A 145 10.34 6.19 0.21
C THR A 145 11.21 7.07 -0.69
N SER A 146 10.64 7.73 -1.71
CA SER A 146 11.44 8.57 -2.60
C SER A 146 11.95 9.84 -1.91
N THR A 147 11.32 10.23 -0.79
CA THR A 147 11.65 11.46 -0.05
C THR A 147 12.00 11.22 1.41
N GLY A 148 11.69 10.05 1.97
CA GLY A 148 11.86 9.73 3.38
C GLY A 148 10.78 10.32 4.29
N ALA A 149 9.74 10.95 3.73
CA ALA A 149 8.66 11.54 4.50
C ALA A 149 7.69 10.48 5.03
N ARG A 150 7.10 10.72 6.21
CA ARG A 150 6.04 9.90 6.79
C ARG A 150 4.80 10.74 7.02
N SER A 151 3.69 10.33 6.43
CA SER A 151 2.37 10.97 6.56
C SER A 151 1.67 10.52 7.85
N ASP A 152 0.85 11.38 8.45
CA ASP A 152 0.03 10.99 9.61
C ASP A 152 -1.23 10.24 9.15
N ALA A 153 -1.10 8.92 9.01
CA ALA A 153 -2.20 8.07 8.55
C ALA A 153 -3.45 8.17 9.45
N LYS A 154 -3.27 8.33 10.77
CA LYS A 154 -4.41 8.42 11.71
C LYS A 154 -5.21 9.70 11.48
N ALA A 155 -4.52 10.83 11.36
CA ALA A 155 -5.18 12.11 11.12
C ALA A 155 -5.84 12.17 9.74
N LEU A 156 -5.15 11.68 8.69
CA LEU A 156 -5.69 11.64 7.33
C LEU A 156 -6.92 10.73 7.22
N CYS A 157 -6.88 9.53 7.80
CA CYS A 157 -8.05 8.64 7.80
C CYS A 157 -9.21 9.25 8.59
N LYS A 158 -8.94 9.94 9.69
CA LYS A 158 -10.00 10.67 10.42
C LYS A 158 -10.64 11.74 9.52
N ILE A 159 -9.85 12.55 8.84
CA ILE A 159 -10.35 13.59 7.93
C ILE A 159 -11.20 12.96 6.81
N ALA A 160 -10.75 11.85 6.22
CA ALA A 160 -11.52 11.15 5.20
C ALA A 160 -12.89 10.67 5.71
N HIS A 161 -12.92 9.99 6.87
CA HIS A 161 -14.16 9.50 7.45
C HIS A 161 -15.12 10.62 7.87
N ASP A 162 -14.60 11.74 8.39
CA ASP A 162 -15.42 12.92 8.71
C ASP A 162 -16.07 13.55 7.45
N ASN A 163 -15.56 13.23 6.26
CA ASN A 163 -16.08 13.67 4.96
C ASN A 163 -16.65 12.51 4.11
N ASP A 164 -17.07 11.41 4.76
CA ASP A 164 -17.71 10.24 4.12
C ASP A 164 -16.88 9.59 2.98
N CYS A 165 -15.56 9.72 3.04
CA CYS A 165 -14.63 9.08 2.10
C CYS A 165 -14.06 7.80 2.69
N ILE A 166 -13.90 6.77 1.84
CA ILE A 166 -13.01 5.64 2.17
C ILE A 166 -11.54 6.04 1.95
N THR A 167 -10.60 5.26 2.50
CA THR A 167 -9.16 5.53 2.33
C THR A 167 -8.43 4.43 1.58
N ILE A 168 -7.51 4.82 0.69
CA ILE A 168 -6.47 3.94 0.13
C ILE A 168 -5.12 4.39 0.70
N VAL A 169 -4.50 3.54 1.53
CA VAL A 169 -3.23 3.85 2.19
C VAL A 169 -2.13 2.94 1.65
N ASP A 170 -1.10 3.51 1.01
CA ASP A 170 0.09 2.73 0.64
C ASP A 170 1.05 2.63 1.83
N ALA A 171 1.17 1.40 2.34
CA ALA A 171 2.03 1.04 3.46
C ALA A 171 3.20 0.12 3.07
N VAL A 172 3.55 -0.01 1.78
CA VAL A 172 4.58 -0.96 1.27
C VAL A 172 5.90 -0.81 2.02
N THR A 173 6.35 0.42 2.26
CA THR A 173 7.63 0.69 2.94
C THR A 173 7.52 0.79 4.45
N SER A 174 6.32 1.07 4.98
CA SER A 174 6.13 1.33 6.40
C SER A 174 5.76 0.09 7.21
N LEU A 175 5.07 -0.89 6.62
CA LEU A 175 4.55 -2.05 7.35
C LEU A 175 5.67 -2.83 8.04
N GLY A 176 5.52 -3.04 9.36
CA GLY A 176 6.51 -3.74 10.19
C GLY A 176 7.70 -2.87 10.63
N GLY A 177 7.97 -1.74 9.98
CA GLY A 177 9.03 -0.79 10.36
C GLY A 177 8.53 0.46 11.08
N CYS A 178 7.32 0.91 10.77
CA CYS A 178 6.59 1.99 11.43
C CYS A 178 5.32 1.44 12.07
N GLU A 179 4.82 2.12 13.11
CA GLU A 179 3.52 1.79 13.66
C GLU A 179 2.43 2.02 12.61
N LEU A 180 1.66 0.96 12.35
CA LEU A 180 0.44 1.00 11.54
C LEU A 180 -0.61 0.17 12.28
N ARG A 181 -1.78 0.75 12.48
CA ARG A 181 -2.96 0.09 13.04
C ARG A 181 -4.09 0.33 12.06
N VAL A 182 -4.50 -0.72 11.36
CA VAL A 182 -5.51 -0.58 10.29
C VAL A 182 -6.90 -0.40 10.90
N ASP A 183 -7.17 -1.00 12.07
CA ASP A 183 -8.37 -0.75 12.89
C ASP A 183 -8.07 -0.57 14.39
#